data_AF-A0A0T9TI98-F1
#
_entry.id   AF-A0A0T9TI98-F1
#
_cell.length_a   1.000
_cell.length_b   1.000
_cell.length_c   1.000
_cell.angle_alpha   90.00
_cell.angle_beta   90.00
_cell.angle_gamma   90.00
#
_symmetry.space_group_name_H-M   'P 1'
#
loop_
_entity.id
_entity.type
_entity.pdbx_description
1 polymer ?
#
loop_
_entity_poly.entity_id
_entity_poly.type
_entity_poly.pdbx_seq_one_letter_code
_entity_poly.pdbx_strand_id
1 'polypeptide(L)'
;MQTDKDNPEHQLNLDTWYQQAEPWNAGFISMMRANAARTPDMPAPGKAMLPAQETFRIGQSAHMAFSPREISHVEMKDGKMDLQLFGLGIWGPHGAMPLQMTELAYTRAELHDHTMTDFVDLFHHRAISQLYRAWFVSQDTASLDRQHDERFSFYIGSLAGLDPAELAHSALPVHAHLASSAHLIREARNPEGLVGALQYYFEVPVSMVEYAQQWIFLDKSDQTQLGDGASAMMLGDGAILGDTVLDRQHKFELILGPLSLQQYLRFSPSGQDLPVLREWVRNFVGFEYAWEVQLLLTASEVPTATLEGGSQLGYTSWLARDDTSADVRGMSFEPEMHRY
;
A
#
# COMPACT_ATOMS: atom_id res chain seq x y z
N MET A 1 6.24 6.77 29.47
CA MET A 1 4.85 6.82 29.93
C MET A 1 4.31 5.40 29.80
N GLN A 2 3.64 4.91 30.84
CA GLN A 2 3.36 3.52 31.20
C GLN A 2 3.16 2.51 30.05
N THR A 3 3.73 1.34 30.27
CA THR A 3 3.51 0.06 29.60
C THR A 3 2.02 -0.30 29.50
N ASP A 4 1.51 -0.36 28.28
CA ASP A 4 0.16 -0.80 27.93
C ASP A 4 0.14 -2.34 27.71
N LYS A 5 0.56 -3.09 28.74
CA LYS A 5 0.67 -4.57 28.68
C LYS A 5 -0.51 -5.32 29.32
N ASP A 6 -1.51 -4.60 29.83
CA ASP A 6 -2.65 -5.17 30.59
C ASP A 6 -4.02 -4.65 30.10
N ASN A 7 -4.24 -4.57 28.78
CA ASN A 7 -5.61 -4.34 28.26
C ASN A 7 -6.32 -5.71 28.04
N PRO A 8 -7.45 -6.01 28.72
CA PRO A 8 -8.18 -7.28 28.62
C PRO A 8 -8.83 -7.55 27.24
N GLU A 9 -8.73 -6.62 26.29
CA GLU A 9 -9.36 -6.69 24.96
C GLU A 9 -8.62 -7.57 23.94
N HIS A 10 -7.45 -8.12 24.30
CA HIS A 10 -6.71 -9.08 23.47
C HIS A 10 -7.09 -10.55 23.70
N GLN A 11 -8.22 -10.84 24.36
CA GLN A 11 -8.79 -12.19 24.31
C GLN A 11 -9.29 -12.45 22.89
N LEU A 12 -8.89 -13.58 22.29
CA LEU A 12 -9.44 -14.05 21.01
C LEU A 12 -10.96 -14.11 21.13
N ASN A 13 -11.66 -13.07 20.66
CA ASN A 13 -13.09 -13.17 20.41
C ASN A 13 -13.23 -14.11 19.20
N LEU A 14 -13.40 -15.40 19.48
CA LEU A 14 -13.60 -16.46 18.50
C LEU A 14 -14.91 -16.28 17.74
N ASP A 15 -15.91 -15.63 18.36
CA ASP A 15 -17.27 -15.53 17.83
C ASP A 15 -17.36 -14.76 16.51
N THR A 16 -16.38 -13.89 16.23
CA THR A 16 -16.29 -13.15 14.95
C THR A 16 -15.84 -14.04 13.79
N TRP A 17 -15.10 -15.12 14.07
CA TRP A 17 -14.43 -15.95 13.04
C TRP A 17 -14.93 -17.38 13.00
N TYR A 18 -15.50 -17.86 14.11
CA TYR A 18 -16.06 -19.18 14.26
C TYR A 18 -17.34 -19.09 15.07
N GLN A 19 -18.46 -19.41 14.44
CA GLN A 19 -19.74 -19.56 15.11
C GLN A 19 -20.04 -21.04 15.22
N GLN A 20 -20.20 -21.55 16.44
CA GLN A 20 -20.50 -22.96 16.67
C GLN A 20 -21.82 -23.40 16.01
N ALA A 21 -22.76 -22.46 15.83
CA ALA A 21 -24.01 -22.68 15.11
C ALA A 21 -23.84 -22.79 13.58
N GLU A 22 -22.82 -22.14 13.00
CA GLU A 22 -22.56 -22.10 11.55
C GLU A 22 -21.09 -22.39 11.22
N PRO A 23 -20.56 -23.56 11.63
CA PRO A 23 -19.13 -23.83 11.52
C PRO A 23 -18.64 -24.04 10.08
N TRP A 24 -19.55 -24.17 9.11
CA TRP A 24 -19.21 -24.20 7.67
C TRP A 24 -18.79 -22.85 7.10
N ASN A 25 -19.04 -21.74 7.81
CA ASN A 25 -18.58 -20.40 7.40
C ASN A 25 -17.11 -20.13 7.77
N ALA A 26 -16.50 -21.01 8.56
CA ALA A 26 -15.10 -20.90 8.97
C ALA A 26 -14.21 -21.86 8.14
N GLY A 27 -13.03 -21.39 7.76
CA GLY A 27 -12.00 -22.19 7.08
C GLY A 27 -10.70 -22.21 7.88
N PHE A 28 -9.95 -23.31 7.80
CA PHE A 28 -8.72 -23.51 8.57
C PHE A 28 -7.70 -22.40 8.31
N ILE A 29 -7.42 -22.11 7.03
CA ILE A 29 -6.46 -21.08 6.62
C ILE A 29 -6.86 -19.70 7.15
N SER A 30 -8.14 -19.33 7.04
CA SER A 30 -8.65 -18.04 7.50
C SER A 30 -8.49 -17.88 9.01
N MET A 31 -8.77 -18.93 9.79
CA MET A 31 -8.58 -18.88 11.25
C MET A 31 -7.10 -18.80 11.64
N MET A 32 -6.24 -19.58 10.97
CA MET A 32 -4.81 -19.52 11.20
C MET A 32 -4.21 -18.15 10.86
N ARG A 33 -4.69 -17.53 9.77
CA ARG A 33 -4.32 -16.15 9.40
C ARG A 33 -4.77 -15.15 10.45
N ALA A 34 -6.03 -15.21 10.89
CA ALA A 34 -6.56 -14.32 11.93
C ALA A 34 -5.78 -14.46 13.24
N ASN A 35 -5.44 -15.69 13.64
CA ASN A 35 -4.62 -15.94 14.82
C ASN A 35 -3.20 -15.36 14.65
N ALA A 36 -2.55 -15.60 13.49
CA ALA A 36 -1.22 -15.10 13.20
C ALA A 36 -1.14 -13.56 13.18
N ALA A 37 -2.18 -12.88 12.68
CA ALA A 37 -2.30 -11.43 12.65
C ALA A 37 -2.45 -10.83 14.07
N ARG A 38 -3.15 -11.52 14.97
CA ARG A 38 -3.37 -11.07 16.35
C ARG A 38 -2.18 -11.29 17.27
N THR A 39 -1.24 -12.16 16.90
CA THR A 39 -0.05 -12.48 17.70
C THR A 39 1.24 -12.12 16.94
N PRO A 40 1.44 -10.84 16.55
CA PRO A 40 2.60 -10.41 15.76
C PRO A 40 3.93 -10.66 16.47
N ASP A 41 3.97 -10.50 17.80
CA ASP A 41 5.17 -10.69 18.63
C ASP A 41 5.58 -12.17 18.80
N MET A 42 4.66 -13.09 18.52
CA MET A 42 4.92 -14.52 18.59
C MET A 42 5.47 -15.03 17.26
N PRO A 43 6.23 -16.15 17.24
CA PRO A 43 6.66 -16.77 16.00
C PRO A 43 5.46 -17.06 15.09
N ALA A 44 5.58 -16.72 13.79
CA ALA A 44 4.55 -17.07 12.82
C ALA A 44 4.26 -18.59 12.85
N PRO A 45 3.02 -19.03 12.58
CA PRO A 45 2.68 -20.44 12.58
C PRO A 45 3.64 -21.28 11.72
N GLY A 46 4.17 -22.38 12.27
CA GLY A 46 5.16 -23.21 11.60
C GLY A 46 6.61 -22.68 11.63
N LYS A 47 6.90 -21.53 12.27
CA LYS A 47 8.28 -21.08 12.59
C LYS A 47 8.74 -21.48 13.99
N ALA A 48 7.83 -21.71 14.94
CA ALA A 48 8.19 -22.03 16.31
C ALA A 48 9.09 -23.29 16.40
N MET A 49 10.03 -23.27 17.33
CA MET A 49 10.93 -24.41 17.59
C MET A 49 10.27 -25.42 18.53
N LEU A 50 9.49 -24.92 19.49
CA LEU A 50 8.77 -25.73 20.47
C LEU A 50 7.26 -25.51 20.34
N PRO A 51 6.43 -26.56 20.46
CA PRO A 51 4.98 -26.39 20.44
C PRO A 51 4.43 -25.53 21.59
N ALA A 52 5.20 -25.38 22.69
CA ALA A 52 4.86 -24.49 23.79
C ALA A 52 4.87 -23.01 23.37
N GLN A 53 5.65 -22.64 22.35
CA GLN A 53 5.78 -21.28 21.83
C GLN A 53 4.68 -20.89 20.83
N GLU A 54 3.83 -21.83 20.42
CA GLU A 54 2.70 -21.56 19.53
C GLU A 54 1.46 -21.19 20.34
N THR A 55 0.67 -20.24 19.82
CA THR A 55 -0.59 -19.77 20.42
C THR A 55 -1.79 -20.64 20.07
N PHE A 56 -1.54 -21.77 19.42
CA PHE A 56 -2.56 -22.67 18.91
C PHE A 56 -2.12 -24.13 19.05
N ARG A 57 -3.08 -25.04 18.99
CA ARG A 57 -2.94 -26.49 18.87
C ARG A 57 -3.78 -26.95 17.69
N ILE A 58 -3.22 -27.86 16.90
CA ILE A 58 -3.91 -28.39 15.73
C ILE A 58 -3.88 -29.91 15.84
N GLY A 59 -5.04 -30.52 15.64
CA GLY A 59 -5.20 -31.96 15.62
C GLY A 59 -6.20 -32.42 14.57
N GLN A 60 -6.34 -33.73 14.46
CA GLN A 60 -7.31 -34.35 13.57
C GLN A 60 -8.34 -35.18 14.36
N SER A 61 -9.62 -34.87 14.14
CA SER A 61 -10.72 -35.69 14.63
C SER A 61 -10.90 -36.94 13.78
N ALA A 62 -10.79 -38.11 14.41
CA ALA A 62 -11.18 -39.37 13.79
C ALA A 62 -12.69 -39.34 13.50
N HIS A 63 -13.08 -39.72 12.28
CA HIS A 63 -14.48 -39.75 11.84
C HIS A 63 -14.63 -40.76 10.70
N MET A 64 -15.81 -41.33 10.51
CA MET A 64 -16.06 -42.34 9.45
C MET A 64 -16.95 -41.83 8.32
N ALA A 65 -17.67 -40.73 8.54
CA ALA A 65 -18.52 -40.11 7.54
C ALA A 65 -17.71 -39.22 6.59
N PHE A 66 -18.29 -38.86 5.44
CA PHE A 66 -17.72 -37.78 4.63
C PHE A 66 -17.83 -36.46 5.38
N SER A 67 -16.73 -35.72 5.49
CA SER A 67 -16.67 -34.49 6.27
C SER A 67 -17.51 -33.40 5.57
N PRO A 68 -18.57 -32.86 6.19
CA PRO A 68 -19.38 -31.80 5.57
C PRO A 68 -18.68 -30.44 5.60
N ARG A 69 -17.59 -30.32 6.37
CA ARG A 69 -16.79 -29.11 6.60
C ARG A 69 -15.35 -29.50 6.96
N GLU A 70 -14.45 -28.52 6.89
CA GLU A 70 -13.03 -28.72 7.21
C GLU A 70 -12.77 -28.80 8.72
N ILE A 71 -13.36 -27.87 9.48
CA ILE A 71 -13.15 -27.74 10.93
C ILE A 71 -14.16 -28.58 11.70
N SER A 72 -13.68 -29.46 12.57
CA SER A 72 -14.47 -30.24 13.52
C SER A 72 -14.94 -29.37 14.69
N HIS A 73 -13.99 -28.80 15.42
CA HIS A 73 -14.24 -27.93 16.55
C HIS A 73 -13.10 -26.93 16.75
N VAL A 74 -13.42 -25.83 17.42
CA VAL A 74 -12.48 -24.78 17.83
C VAL A 74 -12.81 -24.37 19.25
N GLU A 75 -11.82 -24.38 20.12
CA GLU A 75 -11.95 -23.97 21.51
C GLU A 75 -10.76 -23.11 21.93
N MET A 76 -10.93 -22.23 22.93
CA MET A 76 -9.79 -21.64 23.63
C MET A 76 -9.48 -22.47 24.88
N LYS A 77 -8.31 -23.11 24.93
CA LYS A 77 -7.84 -23.89 26.07
C LYS A 77 -6.50 -23.39 26.55
N ASP A 78 -6.41 -23.04 27.83
CA ASP A 78 -5.19 -22.51 28.47
C ASP A 78 -4.57 -21.31 27.71
N GLY A 79 -5.42 -20.44 27.14
CA GLY A 79 -5.00 -19.29 26.35
C GLY A 79 -4.48 -19.62 24.95
N LYS A 80 -4.63 -20.87 24.48
CA LYS A 80 -4.31 -21.31 23.12
C LYS A 80 -5.57 -21.68 22.35
N MET A 81 -5.57 -21.40 21.06
CA MET A 81 -6.62 -21.85 20.15
C MET A 81 -6.42 -23.33 19.84
N ASP A 82 -7.28 -24.20 20.36
CA ASP A 82 -7.32 -25.63 20.03
C ASP A 82 -8.23 -25.86 18.82
N LEU A 83 -7.71 -26.55 17.82
CA LEU A 83 -8.27 -26.57 16.48
C LEU A 83 -8.24 -27.99 15.94
N GLN A 84 -9.40 -28.60 15.85
CA GLN A 84 -9.57 -29.98 15.42
C GLN A 84 -10.15 -30.01 14.01
N LEU A 85 -9.49 -30.71 13.09
CA LEU A 85 -9.88 -30.81 11.68
C LEU A 85 -10.46 -32.18 11.36
N PHE A 86 -11.40 -32.24 10.41
CA PHE A 86 -11.82 -33.51 9.82
C PHE A 86 -10.85 -33.93 8.71
N GLY A 87 -10.52 -33.00 7.81
CA GLY A 87 -9.60 -33.22 6.69
C GLY A 87 -8.13 -33.04 7.08
N LEU A 88 -7.24 -33.48 6.18
CA LEU A 88 -5.78 -33.39 6.31
C LEU A 88 -5.23 -34.20 7.49
N GLY A 89 -4.91 -35.47 7.23
CA GLY A 89 -4.25 -36.32 8.21
C GLY A 89 -4.34 -37.79 7.83
N ILE A 90 -4.38 -38.64 8.86
CA ILE A 90 -4.34 -40.10 8.68
C ILE A 90 -5.68 -40.77 8.96
N TRP A 91 -6.58 -40.09 9.68
CA TRP A 91 -7.92 -40.57 9.99
C TRP A 91 -8.92 -40.19 8.90
N GLY A 92 -9.99 -40.96 8.82
CA GLY A 92 -11.11 -40.67 7.93
C GLY A 92 -11.18 -41.53 6.67
N PRO A 93 -12.26 -41.41 5.89
CA PRO A 93 -12.44 -42.17 4.66
C PRO A 93 -11.38 -41.88 3.59
N HIS A 94 -10.74 -40.71 3.66
CA HIS A 94 -9.64 -40.29 2.79
C HIS A 94 -8.27 -40.30 3.51
N GLY A 95 -8.21 -40.84 4.73
CA GLY A 95 -6.98 -40.95 5.51
C GLY A 95 -6.05 -42.03 4.98
N ALA A 96 -4.76 -41.91 5.28
CA ALA A 96 -3.76 -42.90 4.88
C ALA A 96 -3.87 -44.24 5.65
N MET A 97 -4.50 -44.24 6.83
CA MET A 97 -4.63 -45.43 7.65
C MET A 97 -5.80 -46.31 7.21
N PRO A 98 -5.73 -47.63 7.43
CA PRO A 98 -6.86 -48.51 7.23
C PRO A 98 -8.09 -48.05 8.02
N LEU A 99 -9.27 -48.20 7.42
CA LEU A 99 -10.54 -47.74 8.02
C LEU A 99 -10.78 -48.33 9.42
N GLN A 100 -10.35 -49.58 9.65
CA GLN A 100 -10.43 -50.25 10.95
C GLN A 100 -9.67 -49.50 12.05
N MET A 101 -8.55 -48.85 11.69
CA MET A 101 -7.79 -48.05 12.65
C MET A 101 -8.50 -46.73 12.95
N THR A 102 -9.13 -46.12 11.94
CA THR A 102 -9.97 -44.93 12.12
C THR A 102 -11.17 -45.25 13.03
N GLU A 103 -11.82 -46.40 12.84
CA GLU A 103 -12.93 -46.86 13.68
C GLU A 103 -12.48 -47.09 15.14
N LEU A 104 -11.30 -47.67 15.34
CA LEU A 104 -10.73 -47.83 16.67
C LEU A 104 -10.46 -46.47 17.33
N ALA A 105 -9.83 -45.54 16.62
CA ALA A 105 -9.55 -44.19 17.14
C ALA A 105 -10.84 -43.44 17.47
N TYR A 106 -11.86 -43.52 16.61
CA TYR A 106 -13.19 -42.95 16.82
C TYR A 106 -13.86 -43.53 18.08
N THR A 107 -13.94 -44.87 18.18
CA THR A 107 -14.62 -45.55 19.28
C THR A 107 -13.96 -45.26 20.63
N ARG A 108 -12.62 -45.17 20.66
CA ARG A 108 -11.88 -44.84 21.88
C ARG A 108 -12.10 -43.38 22.28
N ALA A 109 -12.09 -42.46 21.32
CA ALA A 109 -12.38 -41.04 21.59
C ALA A 109 -13.81 -40.83 22.15
N GLU A 110 -14.81 -41.56 21.63
CA GLU A 110 -16.18 -41.57 22.17
C GLU A 110 -16.26 -42.13 23.61
N LEU A 111 -15.36 -43.04 23.97
CA LEU A 111 -15.19 -43.56 25.33
C LEU A 111 -14.26 -42.68 26.20
N HIS A 112 -13.96 -41.46 25.77
CA HIS A 112 -13.04 -40.50 26.41
C HIS A 112 -11.59 -41.00 26.57
N ASP A 113 -11.16 -41.97 25.75
CA ASP A 113 -9.77 -42.39 25.60
C ASP A 113 -9.15 -41.74 24.34
N HIS A 114 -8.54 -40.57 24.53
CA HIS A 114 -7.90 -39.78 23.46
C HIS A 114 -6.44 -40.16 23.21
N THR A 115 -5.90 -41.17 23.88
CA THR A 115 -4.45 -41.50 23.83
C THR A 115 -3.93 -41.70 22.41
N MET A 116 -4.73 -42.33 21.55
CA MET A 116 -4.38 -42.62 20.17
C MET A 116 -4.42 -41.39 19.27
N THR A 117 -5.45 -40.53 19.42
CA THR A 117 -5.57 -39.29 18.66
C THR A 117 -4.49 -38.30 19.09
N ASP A 118 -4.28 -38.13 20.40
CA ASP A 118 -3.30 -37.20 20.96
C ASP A 118 -1.86 -37.56 20.58
N PHE A 119 -1.53 -38.86 20.53
CA PHE A 119 -0.23 -39.34 20.07
C PHE A 119 0.03 -38.96 18.61
N VAL A 120 -0.98 -39.12 17.76
CA VAL A 120 -0.87 -38.80 16.33
C VAL A 120 -0.87 -37.29 16.11
N ASP A 121 -1.61 -36.55 16.92
CA ASP A 121 -1.66 -35.08 16.89
C ASP A 121 -0.29 -34.45 17.14
N LEU A 122 0.64 -35.14 17.82
CA LEU A 122 2.04 -34.71 17.89
C LEU A 122 2.66 -34.49 16.49
N PHE A 123 2.33 -35.36 15.54
CA PHE A 123 2.80 -35.29 14.16
C PHE A 123 1.92 -34.37 13.31
N HIS A 124 0.59 -34.49 13.44
CA HIS A 124 -0.35 -33.65 12.68
C HIS A 124 -0.16 -32.18 12.98
N HIS A 125 0.00 -31.80 14.24
CA HIS A 125 0.21 -30.42 14.65
C HIS A 125 1.34 -29.78 13.85
N ARG A 126 2.53 -30.42 13.79
CA ARG A 126 3.66 -29.85 13.04
C ARG A 126 3.42 -29.88 11.53
N ALA A 127 2.88 -30.98 10.99
CA ALA A 127 2.65 -31.12 9.55
C ALA A 127 1.65 -30.08 9.02
N ILE A 128 0.54 -29.89 9.73
CA ILE A 128 -0.53 -28.96 9.35
C ILE A 128 -0.09 -27.51 9.59
N SER A 129 0.69 -27.23 10.65
CA SER A 129 1.36 -25.93 10.81
C SER A 129 2.27 -25.59 9.62
N GLN A 130 3.02 -26.57 9.08
CA GLN A 130 3.85 -26.36 7.89
C GLN A 130 3.01 -26.18 6.62
N LEU A 131 1.87 -26.87 6.50
CA LEU A 131 0.95 -26.67 5.40
C LEU A 131 0.44 -25.22 5.36
N TYR A 132 -0.04 -24.71 6.50
CA TYR A 132 -0.42 -23.29 6.60
C TYR A 132 0.75 -22.38 6.25
N ARG A 133 1.96 -22.68 6.72
CA ARG A 133 3.14 -21.87 6.43
C ARG A 133 3.47 -21.85 4.93
N ALA A 134 3.37 -22.97 4.24
CA ALA A 134 3.57 -23.03 2.80
C ALA A 134 2.58 -22.12 2.07
N TRP A 135 1.30 -22.15 2.47
CA TRP A 135 0.29 -21.23 1.97
C TRP A 135 0.64 -19.77 2.30
N PHE A 136 1.01 -19.46 3.54
CA PHE A 136 1.34 -18.10 3.99
C PHE A 136 2.51 -17.49 3.21
N VAL A 137 3.56 -18.27 2.95
CA VAL A 137 4.73 -17.82 2.17
C VAL A 137 4.40 -17.65 0.68
N SER A 138 3.40 -18.37 0.17
CA SER A 138 2.94 -18.22 -1.22
C SER A 138 1.97 -17.06 -1.44
N GLN A 139 1.47 -16.44 -0.38
CA GLN A 139 0.41 -15.43 -0.45
C GLN A 139 0.90 -14.09 0.10
N ASP A 140 1.33 -13.21 -0.80
CA ASP A 140 1.96 -11.93 -0.41
C ASP A 140 1.03 -11.06 0.45
N THR A 141 -0.26 -11.03 0.11
CA THR A 141 -1.29 -10.29 0.86
C THR A 141 -1.49 -10.79 2.28
N ALA A 142 -1.18 -12.05 2.58
CA ALA A 142 -1.26 -12.58 3.94
C ALA A 142 -0.07 -12.14 4.79
N SER A 143 1.10 -11.93 4.17
CA SER A 143 2.30 -11.45 4.87
C SER A 143 2.16 -10.01 5.38
N LEU A 144 1.32 -9.19 4.74
CA LEU A 144 1.04 -7.81 5.14
C LEU A 144 0.42 -7.70 6.54
N ASP A 145 -0.31 -8.74 6.99
CA ASP A 145 -0.88 -8.78 8.34
C ASP A 145 0.22 -8.81 9.42
N ARG A 146 1.46 -9.17 9.05
CA ARG A 146 2.62 -9.26 9.91
C ARG A 146 3.78 -8.49 9.28
N GLN A 147 3.78 -7.17 9.44
CA GLN A 147 4.75 -6.25 8.83
C GLN A 147 6.22 -6.68 8.96
N HIS A 148 6.63 -7.28 10.10
CA HIS A 148 8.01 -7.75 10.31
C HIS A 148 8.37 -9.04 9.55
N ASP A 149 7.38 -9.84 9.15
CA ASP A 149 7.55 -11.07 8.38
C ASP A 149 7.34 -10.86 6.87
N GLU A 150 6.79 -9.72 6.49
CA GLU A 150 6.60 -9.25 5.11
C GLU A 150 7.97 -9.09 4.42
N ARG A 151 8.10 -9.67 3.22
CA ARG A 151 9.32 -9.59 2.41
C ARG A 151 9.05 -9.30 0.94
N PHE A 152 7.81 -9.42 0.51
CA PHE A 152 7.48 -9.32 -0.91
C PHE A 152 7.66 -7.89 -1.41
N SER A 153 7.30 -6.91 -0.59
CA SER A 153 7.49 -5.49 -0.85
C SER A 153 8.95 -5.13 -1.07
N PHE A 154 9.86 -5.75 -0.32
CA PHE A 154 11.30 -5.62 -0.54
C PHE A 154 11.73 -6.17 -1.91
N TYR A 155 11.19 -7.31 -2.35
CA TYR A 155 11.49 -7.87 -3.67
C TYR A 155 11.01 -6.97 -4.81
N ILE A 156 9.78 -6.46 -4.72
CA ILE A 156 9.23 -5.52 -5.71
C ILE A 156 10.01 -4.21 -5.72
N GLY A 157 10.31 -3.66 -4.54
CA GLY A 157 11.13 -2.45 -4.40
C GLY A 157 12.50 -2.61 -5.06
N SER A 158 13.17 -3.74 -4.79
CA SER A 158 14.49 -4.05 -5.36
C SER A 158 14.49 -4.06 -6.89
N LEU A 159 13.41 -4.49 -7.54
CA LEU A 159 13.29 -4.44 -9.00
C LEU A 159 13.25 -3.00 -9.53
N ALA A 160 12.62 -2.10 -8.77
CA ALA A 160 12.54 -0.68 -9.10
C ALA A 160 13.72 0.16 -8.57
N GLY A 161 14.72 -0.47 -7.93
CA GLY A 161 15.83 0.23 -7.29
C GLY A 161 15.44 1.01 -6.03
N LEU A 162 14.34 0.62 -5.38
CA LEU A 162 13.81 1.24 -4.16
C LEU A 162 14.03 0.32 -2.95
N ASP A 163 14.40 0.89 -1.82
CA ASP A 163 14.34 0.22 -0.52
C ASP A 163 13.10 0.68 0.26
N PRO A 164 12.11 -0.18 0.51
CA PRO A 164 10.95 0.16 1.34
C PRO A 164 11.30 0.72 2.71
N ALA A 165 12.44 0.34 3.30
CA ALA A 165 12.87 0.85 4.60
C ALA A 165 13.27 2.34 4.54
N GLU A 166 13.84 2.80 3.43
CA GLU A 166 14.18 4.22 3.22
C GLU A 166 12.93 5.08 3.00
N LEU A 167 11.86 4.47 2.48
CA LEU A 167 10.58 5.13 2.19
C LEU A 167 9.65 5.21 3.41
N ALA A 168 10.01 4.67 4.57
CA ALA A 168 9.12 4.62 5.74
C ALA A 168 8.70 6.00 6.29
N HIS A 169 9.47 7.05 6.00
CA HIS A 169 9.21 8.43 6.43
C HIS A 169 8.84 9.38 5.28
N SER A 170 8.59 8.80 4.10
CA SER A 170 8.11 9.49 2.93
C SER A 170 6.70 10.08 3.14
N ALA A 171 6.36 11.16 2.46
CA ALA A 171 4.99 11.66 2.44
C ALA A 171 4.08 10.72 1.61
N LEU A 172 4.63 10.07 0.59
CA LEU A 172 3.96 9.07 -0.21
C LEU A 172 4.07 7.67 0.46
N PRO A 173 2.95 6.98 0.73
CA PRO A 173 3.02 5.65 1.35
C PRO A 173 3.82 4.64 0.51
N VAL A 174 4.59 3.78 1.18
CA VAL A 174 5.46 2.77 0.54
C VAL A 174 4.74 1.94 -0.53
N HIS A 175 3.54 1.42 -0.24
CA HIS A 175 2.79 0.61 -1.21
C HIS A 175 2.32 1.41 -2.43
N ALA A 176 2.18 2.73 -2.32
CA ALA A 176 1.89 3.58 -3.47
C ALA A 176 3.11 3.65 -4.42
N HIS A 177 4.33 3.80 -3.88
CA HIS A 177 5.55 3.68 -4.68
C HIS A 177 5.60 2.31 -5.39
N LEU A 178 5.38 1.22 -4.64
CA LEU A 178 5.45 -0.14 -5.17
C LEU A 178 4.39 -0.42 -6.24
N ALA A 179 3.20 0.17 -6.15
CA ALA A 179 2.15 0.03 -7.16
C ALA A 179 2.59 0.58 -8.54
N SER A 180 3.47 1.58 -8.56
CA SER A 180 4.05 2.13 -9.80
C SER A 180 5.31 1.41 -10.30
N SER A 181 5.77 0.37 -9.61
CA SER A 181 7.01 -0.36 -9.95
C SER A 181 7.09 -0.79 -11.42
N ALA A 182 5.99 -1.20 -12.03
CA ALA A 182 5.94 -1.57 -13.45
C ALA A 182 6.38 -0.43 -14.40
N HIS A 183 6.09 0.81 -14.03
CA HIS A 183 6.59 1.98 -14.75
C HIS A 183 8.01 2.35 -14.30
N LEU A 184 8.35 2.10 -13.03
CA LEU A 184 9.63 2.49 -12.47
C LEU A 184 10.81 1.60 -12.91
N ILE A 185 10.56 0.33 -13.25
CA ILE A 185 11.58 -0.62 -13.72
C ILE A 185 12.11 -0.23 -15.11
N ARG A 186 11.33 0.54 -15.88
CA ARG A 186 11.70 0.95 -17.24
C ARG A 186 12.66 2.14 -17.18
N GLU A 187 13.72 2.09 -17.98
CA GLU A 187 14.66 3.20 -18.15
C GLU A 187 13.97 4.43 -18.75
N ALA A 188 13.11 4.21 -19.76
CA ALA A 188 12.30 5.27 -20.34
C ALA A 188 11.15 5.66 -19.40
N ARG A 189 11.26 6.85 -18.81
CA ARG A 189 10.22 7.49 -17.99
C ARG A 189 9.16 8.12 -18.89
N ASN A 190 8.07 7.39 -19.14
CA ASN A 190 7.03 7.87 -20.03
C ASN A 190 5.98 8.74 -19.31
N PRO A 191 5.49 9.82 -19.95
CA PRO A 191 4.38 10.66 -19.49
C PRO A 191 3.21 9.90 -18.87
N GLU A 192 2.76 8.84 -19.54
CA GLU A 192 1.55 8.11 -19.17
C GLU A 192 1.72 7.35 -17.85
N GLY A 193 2.95 6.96 -17.50
CA GLY A 193 3.22 6.30 -16.22
C GLY A 193 3.00 7.24 -15.03
N LEU A 194 3.51 8.47 -15.13
CA LEU A 194 3.31 9.49 -14.10
C LEU A 194 1.83 9.91 -14.04
N VAL A 195 1.23 10.23 -15.18
CA VAL A 195 -0.19 10.63 -15.25
C VAL A 195 -1.09 9.53 -14.70
N GLY A 196 -0.89 8.28 -15.13
CA GLY A 196 -1.69 7.14 -14.67
C GLY A 196 -1.53 6.86 -13.18
N ALA A 197 -0.31 6.96 -12.64
CA ALA A 197 -0.06 6.79 -11.21
C ALA A 197 -0.75 7.88 -10.37
N LEU A 198 -0.70 9.14 -10.82
CA LEU A 198 -1.39 10.25 -10.17
C LEU A 198 -2.91 10.11 -10.23
N GLN A 199 -3.47 9.73 -11.38
CA GLN A 199 -4.91 9.48 -11.53
C GLN A 199 -5.39 8.36 -10.61
N TYR A 200 -4.64 7.26 -10.54
CA TYR A 200 -4.97 6.12 -9.69
C TYR A 200 -4.90 6.48 -8.21
N TYR A 201 -3.86 7.21 -7.78
CA TYR A 201 -3.64 7.53 -6.37
C TYR A 201 -4.60 8.61 -5.84
N PHE A 202 -4.79 9.70 -6.60
CA PHE A 202 -5.60 10.83 -6.16
C PHE A 202 -7.07 10.74 -6.58
N GLU A 203 -7.43 9.80 -7.46
CA GLU A 203 -8.78 9.63 -8.01
C GLU A 203 -9.31 10.92 -8.68
N VAL A 204 -8.41 11.69 -9.31
CA VAL A 204 -8.75 12.91 -10.07
C VAL A 204 -8.25 12.82 -11.51
N PRO A 205 -8.89 13.49 -12.47
CA PRO A 205 -8.36 13.55 -13.82
C PRO A 205 -7.04 14.32 -13.84
N VAL A 206 -6.04 13.78 -14.52
CA VAL A 206 -4.71 14.40 -14.68
C VAL A 206 -4.33 14.32 -16.16
N SER A 207 -3.73 15.39 -16.66
CA SER A 207 -3.09 15.39 -17.98
C SER A 207 -1.76 16.15 -17.91
N MET A 208 -0.89 15.93 -18.88
CA MET A 208 0.40 16.59 -18.95
C MET A 208 0.57 17.28 -20.29
N VAL A 209 1.09 18.51 -20.26
CA VAL A 209 1.58 19.20 -21.43
C VAL A 209 3.10 19.12 -21.43
N GLU A 210 3.63 18.34 -22.36
CA GLU A 210 5.06 18.22 -22.60
C GLU A 210 5.60 19.48 -23.30
N TYR A 211 6.89 19.75 -23.14
CA TYR A 211 7.60 20.86 -23.78
C TYR A 211 6.97 22.24 -23.51
N ALA A 212 6.59 22.43 -22.24
CA ALA A 212 6.10 23.71 -21.75
C ALA A 212 7.19 24.76 -21.85
N GLN A 213 6.80 25.99 -22.16
CA GLN A 213 7.73 27.08 -22.37
C GLN A 213 8.19 27.68 -21.04
N GLN A 214 9.49 27.91 -20.89
CA GLN A 214 10.06 28.62 -19.74
C GLN A 214 11.14 29.61 -20.16
N TRP A 215 11.32 30.63 -19.32
CA TRP A 215 12.43 31.57 -19.44
C TRP A 215 13.51 31.18 -18.44
N ILE A 216 14.70 30.87 -18.93
CA ILE A 216 15.89 30.65 -18.11
C ILE A 216 16.62 31.99 -17.98
N PHE A 217 16.81 32.44 -16.75
CA PHE A 217 17.55 33.67 -16.46
C PHE A 217 19.04 33.36 -16.34
N LEU A 218 19.86 34.14 -17.04
CA LEU A 218 21.31 33.97 -17.06
C LEU A 218 21.98 34.83 -16.00
N ASP A 219 22.95 34.24 -15.30
CA ASP A 219 23.84 34.99 -14.43
C ASP A 219 24.66 36.00 -15.23
N LYS A 220 25.07 37.09 -14.57
CA LYS A 220 25.80 38.19 -15.24
C LYS A 220 27.10 37.76 -15.92
N SER A 221 27.72 36.67 -15.45
CA SER A 221 28.92 36.07 -16.06
C SER A 221 28.64 35.39 -17.40
N ASP A 222 27.41 34.92 -17.59
CA ASP A 222 27.02 34.09 -18.74
C ASP A 222 26.33 34.94 -19.82
N GLN A 223 26.06 36.21 -19.50
CA GLN A 223 25.54 37.20 -20.43
C GLN A 223 26.65 37.67 -21.37
N THR A 224 26.35 37.75 -22.67
CA THR A 224 27.28 38.27 -23.68
C THR A 224 27.55 39.76 -23.45
N GLN A 225 28.82 40.12 -23.24
CA GLN A 225 29.24 41.51 -23.01
C GLN A 225 30.32 41.94 -24.00
N LEU A 226 30.07 43.04 -24.71
CA LEU A 226 31.02 43.56 -25.70
C LEU A 226 32.34 43.99 -25.05
N GLY A 227 33.44 43.36 -25.46
CA GLY A 227 34.78 43.64 -24.94
C GLY A 227 35.24 42.73 -23.81
N ASP A 228 34.40 41.79 -23.35
CA ASP A 228 34.79 40.75 -22.41
C ASP A 228 35.24 39.48 -23.15
N GLY A 229 36.46 39.01 -22.87
CA GLY A 229 37.04 37.82 -23.49
C GLY A 229 36.66 36.50 -22.82
N ALA A 230 35.95 36.56 -21.68
CA ALA A 230 35.56 35.39 -20.90
C ALA A 230 34.14 34.87 -21.20
N SER A 231 33.31 35.63 -21.94
CA SER A 231 31.92 35.27 -22.25
C SER A 231 31.75 34.75 -23.69
N ALA A 232 30.59 34.15 -23.99
CA ALA A 232 30.27 33.67 -25.33
C ALA A 232 30.01 34.85 -26.27
N MET A 233 31.00 35.16 -27.13
CA MET A 233 31.04 36.40 -27.93
C MET A 233 30.76 36.22 -29.43
N MET A 234 30.67 34.98 -29.92
CA MET A 234 30.55 34.72 -31.35
C MET A 234 29.09 34.53 -31.77
N LEU A 235 28.66 35.36 -32.73
CA LEU A 235 27.35 35.22 -33.36
C LEU A 235 27.29 33.89 -34.11
N GLY A 236 26.31 33.05 -33.76
CA GLY A 236 26.14 31.70 -34.31
C GLY A 236 26.87 30.59 -33.55
N ASP A 237 27.69 30.93 -32.54
CA ASP A 237 28.49 29.96 -31.77
C ASP A 237 28.39 30.20 -30.24
N GLY A 238 27.35 30.92 -29.79
CA GLY A 238 27.04 31.04 -28.36
C GLY A 238 26.69 32.44 -27.86
N ALA A 239 26.78 33.49 -28.68
CA ALA A 239 26.31 34.82 -28.25
C ALA A 239 24.79 34.81 -27.97
N ILE A 240 24.41 35.22 -26.76
CA ILE A 240 23.01 35.28 -26.32
C ILE A 240 22.58 36.75 -26.22
N LEU A 241 21.36 37.03 -26.67
CA LEU A 241 20.78 38.37 -26.59
C LEU A 241 20.03 38.53 -25.26
N GLY A 242 20.48 39.48 -24.44
CA GLY A 242 19.83 39.83 -23.17
C GLY A 242 20.25 38.93 -22.01
N ASP A 243 19.40 38.88 -20.99
CA ASP A 243 19.61 38.14 -19.75
C ASP A 243 18.74 36.88 -19.63
N THR A 244 18.01 36.51 -20.70
CA THR A 244 17.08 35.38 -20.70
C THR A 244 17.14 34.54 -21.95
N VAL A 245 17.00 33.22 -21.81
CA VAL A 245 16.87 32.26 -22.91
C VAL A 245 15.52 31.57 -22.84
N LEU A 246 14.88 31.42 -24.00
CA LEU A 246 13.64 30.67 -24.12
C LEU A 246 13.94 29.17 -24.21
N ASP A 247 13.48 28.41 -23.23
CA ASP A 247 13.55 26.94 -23.22
C ASP A 247 12.16 26.31 -23.40
N ARG A 248 12.14 25.16 -24.07
CA ARG A 248 10.95 24.31 -24.21
C ARG A 248 11.28 22.84 -23.97
N GLN A 249 12.51 22.49 -23.63
CA GLN A 249 12.94 21.09 -23.54
C GLN A 249 12.92 20.59 -22.09
N HIS A 250 13.06 21.49 -21.12
CA HIS A 250 13.29 21.11 -19.73
C HIS A 250 12.14 21.50 -18.79
N LYS A 251 10.93 21.77 -19.32
CA LYS A 251 9.73 22.02 -18.52
C LYS A 251 8.51 21.28 -19.05
N PHE A 252 7.69 20.78 -18.11
CA PHE A 252 6.35 20.26 -18.39
C PHE A 252 5.31 20.88 -17.45
N GLU A 253 4.04 20.82 -17.84
CA GLU A 253 2.91 21.30 -17.04
C GLU A 253 1.98 20.13 -16.71
N LEU A 254 1.67 19.94 -15.44
CA LEU A 254 0.65 19.00 -14.96
C LEU A 254 -0.66 19.73 -14.75
N ILE A 255 -1.69 19.29 -15.47
CA ILE A 255 -3.04 19.81 -15.36
C ILE A 255 -3.86 18.83 -14.51
N LEU A 256 -4.26 19.29 -13.32
CA LEU A 256 -5.08 18.52 -12.37
C LEU A 256 -6.53 19.00 -12.43
N GLY A 257 -7.44 18.10 -12.77
CA GLY A 257 -8.87 18.36 -12.75
C GLY A 257 -9.61 18.07 -14.06
N PRO A 258 -10.93 18.31 -14.08
CA PRO A 258 -11.66 19.17 -13.16
C PRO A 258 -11.76 18.66 -11.72
N LEU A 259 -11.60 19.57 -10.76
CA LEU A 259 -11.59 19.33 -9.31
C LEU A 259 -12.79 20.00 -8.63
N SER A 260 -13.28 19.41 -7.54
CA SER A 260 -14.08 20.15 -6.56
C SER A 260 -13.26 21.24 -5.86
N LEU A 261 -13.91 22.24 -5.27
CA LEU A 261 -13.25 23.29 -4.48
C LEU A 261 -12.47 22.70 -3.30
N GLN A 262 -12.99 21.63 -2.68
CA GLN A 262 -12.30 20.94 -1.60
C GLN A 262 -11.01 20.28 -2.09
N GLN A 263 -11.05 19.56 -3.23
CA GLN A 263 -9.85 18.95 -3.82
C GLN A 263 -8.85 20.02 -4.28
N TYR A 264 -9.35 21.09 -4.92
CA TYR A 264 -8.54 22.23 -5.35
C TYR A 264 -7.71 22.82 -4.21
N LEU A 265 -8.33 23.03 -3.04
CA LEU A 265 -7.65 23.54 -1.86
C LEU A 265 -6.58 22.58 -1.32
N ARG A 266 -6.80 21.26 -1.44
CA ARG A 266 -5.83 20.24 -1.00
C ARG A 266 -4.58 20.18 -1.86
N PHE A 267 -4.68 20.54 -3.15
CA PHE A 267 -3.54 20.66 -4.07
C PHE A 267 -2.89 22.05 -4.08
N SER A 268 -3.41 23.02 -3.32
CA SER A 268 -2.80 24.35 -3.22
C SER A 268 -1.40 24.31 -2.60
N PRO A 269 -0.58 25.36 -2.72
CA PRO A 269 0.73 25.49 -2.06
C PRO A 269 0.75 25.19 -0.55
N SER A 270 -0.35 25.45 0.16
CA SER A 270 -0.50 25.14 1.59
C SER A 270 -1.35 23.88 1.85
N GLY A 271 -1.70 23.14 0.78
CA GLY A 271 -2.56 21.98 0.82
C GLY A 271 -1.83 20.71 1.24
N GLN A 272 -2.57 19.77 1.83
CA GLN A 272 -2.02 18.54 2.38
C GLN A 272 -1.57 17.51 1.33
N ASP A 273 -2.07 17.59 0.09
CA ASP A 273 -1.76 16.62 -0.96
C ASP A 273 -0.54 17.02 -1.80
N LEU A 274 -0.11 18.28 -1.72
CA LEU A 274 1.02 18.79 -2.47
C LEU A 274 2.37 18.11 -2.14
N PRO A 275 2.73 17.79 -0.88
CA PRO A 275 3.94 17.02 -0.59
C PRO A 275 3.96 15.66 -1.30
N VAL A 276 2.80 14.98 -1.31
CA VAL A 276 2.63 13.67 -1.94
C VAL A 276 2.74 13.78 -3.46
N LEU A 277 2.15 14.82 -4.07
CA LEU A 277 2.26 15.10 -5.49
C LEU A 277 3.73 15.33 -5.91
N ARG A 278 4.46 16.15 -5.15
CA ARG A 278 5.88 16.42 -5.41
C ARG A 278 6.71 15.14 -5.37
N GLU A 279 6.44 14.30 -4.39
CA GLU A 279 7.15 13.03 -4.23
C GLU A 279 6.86 12.05 -5.37
N TRP A 280 5.62 11.98 -5.84
CA TRP A 280 5.28 11.25 -7.06
C TRP A 280 6.09 11.71 -8.27
N VAL A 281 6.13 13.03 -8.51
CA VAL A 281 6.88 13.59 -9.65
C VAL A 281 8.38 13.29 -9.52
N ARG A 282 8.96 13.49 -8.34
CA ARG A 282 10.37 13.17 -8.08
C ARG A 282 10.69 11.68 -8.23
N ASN A 283 9.77 10.80 -7.86
CA ASN A 283 9.96 9.35 -8.01
C ASN A 283 10.07 8.93 -9.50
N PHE A 284 9.35 9.60 -10.39
CA PHE A 284 9.40 9.32 -11.82
C PHE A 284 10.50 10.07 -12.57
N VAL A 285 10.67 11.36 -12.27
CA VAL A 285 11.42 12.31 -13.10
C VAL A 285 12.68 12.82 -12.37
N GLY A 286 12.84 12.50 -11.09
CA GLY A 286 13.94 13.01 -10.28
C GLY A 286 13.90 14.52 -10.14
N PHE A 287 15.02 15.17 -10.48
CA PHE A 287 15.21 16.62 -10.42
C PHE A 287 15.64 17.20 -11.78
N GLU A 288 15.40 16.46 -12.87
CA GLU A 288 15.93 16.79 -14.20
C GLU A 288 15.13 17.88 -14.92
N TYR A 289 13.83 17.99 -14.62
CA TYR A 289 12.91 18.89 -15.32
C TYR A 289 12.25 19.87 -14.34
N ALA A 290 12.09 21.11 -14.77
CA ALA A 290 11.18 22.04 -14.13
C ALA A 290 9.73 21.59 -14.40
N TRP A 291 8.83 21.86 -13.47
CA TRP A 291 7.43 21.54 -13.66
C TRP A 291 6.51 22.50 -12.96
N GLU A 292 5.34 22.67 -13.55
CA GLU A 292 4.29 23.55 -13.08
C GLU A 292 2.99 22.77 -12.91
N VAL A 293 2.18 23.15 -11.94
CA VAL A 293 0.86 22.56 -11.70
C VAL A 293 -0.19 23.60 -11.99
N GLN A 294 -1.09 23.26 -12.92
CA GLN A 294 -2.30 24.01 -13.23
C GLN A 294 -3.51 23.27 -12.65
N LEU A 295 -4.21 23.92 -11.73
CA LEU A 295 -5.44 23.38 -11.15
C LEU A 295 -6.65 23.81 -11.99
N LEU A 296 -7.48 22.85 -12.39
CA LEU A 296 -8.77 23.07 -13.05
C LEU A 296 -9.90 22.90 -12.02
N LEU A 297 -10.72 23.93 -11.85
CA LEU A 297 -11.86 23.93 -10.95
C LEU A 297 -13.16 23.73 -11.73
N THR A 298 -14.02 22.83 -11.27
CA THR A 298 -15.33 22.58 -11.87
C THR A 298 -16.17 23.85 -11.88
N ALA A 299 -16.85 24.12 -12.99
CA ALA A 299 -17.58 25.37 -13.21
C ALA A 299 -18.61 25.70 -12.11
N SER A 300 -19.29 24.69 -11.54
CA SER A 300 -20.30 24.84 -10.49
C SER A 300 -19.74 25.17 -9.11
N GLU A 301 -18.44 24.96 -8.89
CA GLU A 301 -17.81 25.10 -7.58
C GLU A 301 -16.85 26.30 -7.49
N VAL A 302 -16.88 27.19 -8.48
CA VAL A 302 -16.08 28.42 -8.48
C VAL A 302 -16.64 29.40 -7.45
N PRO A 303 -15.93 29.68 -6.34
CA PRO A 303 -16.42 30.62 -5.35
C PRO A 303 -16.33 32.04 -5.88
N THR A 304 -17.35 32.85 -5.59
CA THR A 304 -17.32 34.29 -5.89
C THR A 304 -16.72 35.03 -4.72
N ALA A 305 -15.70 35.84 -4.97
CA ALA A 305 -15.05 36.63 -3.93
C ALA A 305 -16.02 37.66 -3.34
N THR A 306 -16.17 37.66 -2.02
CA THR A 306 -16.92 38.67 -1.27
C THR A 306 -15.98 39.54 -0.45
N LEU A 307 -16.42 40.77 -0.13
CA LEU A 307 -15.65 41.72 0.68
C LEU A 307 -15.60 41.33 2.17
N GLU A 308 -16.33 40.29 2.58
CA GLU A 308 -16.44 39.82 3.96
C GLU A 308 -15.21 39.02 4.43
N GLY A 309 -14.25 38.78 3.53
CA GLY A 309 -13.02 38.03 3.81
C GLY A 309 -13.24 36.51 3.69
N GLY A 310 -12.18 35.78 3.35
CA GLY A 310 -12.20 34.31 3.16
C GLY A 310 -11.59 33.83 1.84
N SER A 311 -11.38 34.73 0.87
CA SER A 311 -10.66 34.44 -0.37
C SER A 311 -9.22 34.97 -0.31
N GLN A 312 -8.27 34.18 -0.79
CA GLN A 312 -6.87 34.60 -0.96
C GLN A 312 -6.63 35.00 -2.42
N LEU A 313 -6.05 36.19 -2.63
CA LEU A 313 -5.77 36.70 -3.96
C LEU A 313 -4.79 35.80 -4.69
N GLY A 314 -5.15 35.36 -5.90
CA GLY A 314 -4.35 34.43 -6.72
C GLY A 314 -4.56 32.94 -6.41
N TYR A 315 -5.32 32.62 -5.35
CA TYR A 315 -5.62 31.24 -4.95
C TYR A 315 -7.11 30.94 -5.04
N THR A 316 -7.97 31.75 -4.40
CA THR A 316 -9.41 31.46 -4.26
C THR A 316 -10.33 32.65 -4.54
N SER A 317 -9.83 33.65 -5.26
CA SER A 317 -10.56 34.88 -5.58
C SER A 317 -10.99 34.92 -7.05
N TRP A 318 -12.25 34.62 -7.33
CA TRP A 318 -12.84 34.83 -8.66
C TRP A 318 -13.93 35.90 -8.61
N LEU A 319 -13.99 36.71 -9.66
CA LEU A 319 -15.10 37.64 -9.89
C LEU A 319 -16.31 36.88 -10.44
N ALA A 320 -17.50 37.50 -10.36
CA ALA A 320 -18.70 36.96 -10.99
C ALA A 320 -18.45 36.74 -12.50
N ARG A 321 -18.91 35.60 -13.03
CA ARG A 321 -18.72 35.18 -14.42
C ARG A 321 -20.06 35.00 -15.10
N ASP A 322 -20.15 35.43 -16.36
CA ASP A 322 -21.34 35.25 -17.18
C ASP A 322 -21.49 33.81 -17.70
N ASP A 323 -20.36 33.12 -17.93
CA ASP A 323 -20.31 31.71 -18.32
C ASP A 323 -19.94 30.83 -17.11
N THR A 324 -20.92 30.05 -16.65
CA THR A 324 -20.80 29.07 -15.56
C THR A 324 -20.87 27.63 -16.07
N SER A 325 -20.77 27.42 -17.39
CA SER A 325 -20.84 26.09 -18.01
C SER A 325 -19.47 25.47 -18.24
N ALA A 326 -18.43 26.30 -18.38
CA ALA A 326 -17.06 25.86 -18.61
C ALA A 326 -16.20 25.89 -17.33
N ASP A 327 -15.43 24.82 -17.15
CA ASP A 327 -14.44 24.68 -16.08
C ASP A 327 -13.38 25.77 -16.16
N VAL A 328 -12.81 26.12 -15.01
CA VAL A 328 -11.93 27.27 -14.87
C VAL A 328 -10.50 26.82 -14.63
N ARG A 329 -9.58 27.36 -15.44
CA ARG A 329 -8.16 27.38 -15.09
C ARG A 329 -7.98 28.27 -13.88
N GLY A 330 -7.77 27.63 -12.73
CA GLY A 330 -7.46 28.28 -11.49
C GLY A 330 -5.98 28.64 -11.41
N MET A 331 -5.39 28.37 -10.26
CA MET A 331 -4.01 28.70 -9.95
C MET A 331 -3.05 27.84 -10.76
N SER A 332 -1.95 28.48 -11.19
CA SER A 332 -0.79 27.84 -11.77
C SER A 332 0.44 28.20 -10.93
N PHE A 333 1.25 27.22 -10.55
CA PHE A 333 2.42 27.45 -9.69
C PHE A 333 3.47 26.36 -9.83
N GLU A 334 4.73 26.70 -9.53
CA GLU A 334 5.86 25.76 -9.52
C GLU A 334 6.01 25.12 -8.13
N PRO A 335 5.73 23.83 -7.95
CA PRO A 335 5.67 23.21 -6.61
C PRO A 335 7.01 23.13 -5.89
N GLU A 336 8.12 23.15 -6.63
CA GLU A 336 9.46 23.03 -6.06
C GLU A 336 9.97 24.34 -5.43
N MET A 337 9.46 25.49 -5.89
CA MET A 337 9.82 26.82 -5.38
C MET A 337 9.19 27.11 -4.01
N HIS A 338 8.11 26.42 -3.66
CA HIS A 338 7.38 26.63 -2.41
C HIS A 338 7.99 25.74 -1.30
N ARG A 339 8.65 26.38 -0.33
CA ARG A 339 9.12 25.74 0.91
C ARG A 339 8.05 25.89 2.00
N TYR A 340 7.75 24.79 2.69
CA TYR A 340 6.84 24.73 3.84
C TYR A 340 7.40 25.41 5.09
#